data_AF-A0A1A2E7D4-F1
#
_entry.id   AF-A0A1A2E7D4-F1
#
_cell.length_a   1.000
_cell.length_b   1.000
_cell.length_c   1.000
_cell.angle_alpha   90.00
_cell.angle_beta   90.00
_cell.angle_gamma   90.00
#
_symmetry.space_group_name_H-M   'P 1'
#
loop_
_entity.id
_entity.type
_entity.pdbx_description
1 polymer ?
#
loop_
_entity_poly.entity_id
_entity_poly.type
_entity_poly.pdbx_seq_one_letter_code
_entity_poly.pdbx_strand_id
1 'polypeptide(L)'
;MPRTNSAGWGLKRLLEATLNRDITVEQLRDACGVTKGRWYGGAGRANADDFPDAEEARRAAHAFGLSATWLQVELGLITPEDVHAALGDGQSLDPFRATTRQRVLMPNPTAEGSGG
;
A
#
# COMPACT_ATOMS: atom_id res chain seq x y z
N MET A 1 -17.93 -13.85 6.59
CA MET A 1 -18.59 -12.62 6.11
C MET A 1 -17.58 -11.79 5.34
N PRO A 2 -17.97 -11.12 4.24
CA PRO A 2 -17.08 -10.23 3.49
C PRO A 2 -16.56 -9.09 4.35
N ARG A 3 -15.40 -8.54 4.02
CA ARG A 3 -14.82 -7.41 4.75
C ARG A 3 -15.71 -6.18 4.66
N THR A 4 -15.86 -5.52 5.79
CA THR A 4 -16.62 -4.29 5.96
C THR A 4 -15.73 -3.21 6.56
N ASN A 5 -16.04 -1.94 6.26
CA ASN A 5 -15.37 -0.81 6.89
C ASN A 5 -15.78 -0.64 8.36
N SER A 6 -15.21 0.35 9.03
CA SER A 6 -15.53 0.68 10.44
C SER A 6 -17.01 1.00 10.68
N ALA A 7 -17.75 1.41 9.65
CA ALA A 7 -19.20 1.67 9.71
C ALA A 7 -20.06 0.42 9.40
N GLY A 8 -19.43 -0.75 9.18
CA GLY A 8 -20.12 -1.98 8.80
C GLY A 8 -20.57 -2.03 7.35
N TRP A 9 -20.07 -1.15 6.48
CA TRP A 9 -20.40 -1.12 5.06
C TRP A 9 -19.44 -2.00 4.26
N GLY A 10 -20.00 -2.88 3.45
CA GLY A 10 -19.23 -3.59 2.42
C GLY A 10 -18.83 -2.65 1.28
N LEU A 11 -17.88 -3.10 0.44
CA LEU A 11 -17.28 -2.31 -0.64
C LEU A 11 -18.31 -1.56 -1.49
N LYS A 12 -19.38 -2.22 -1.94
CA LYS A 12 -20.43 -1.60 -2.76
C LYS A 12 -21.02 -0.36 -2.08
N ARG A 13 -21.50 -0.53 -0.85
CA ARG A 13 -22.20 0.52 -0.11
C ARG A 13 -21.26 1.66 0.26
N LEU A 14 -20.01 1.34 0.58
CA LEU A 14 -18.96 2.32 0.79
C LEU A 14 -18.77 3.19 -0.47
N LEU A 15 -18.57 2.57 -1.62
CA LEU A 15 -18.37 3.29 -2.88
C LEU A 15 -19.60 4.13 -3.27
N GLU A 16 -20.81 3.61 -3.07
CA GLU A 16 -22.05 4.36 -3.35
C GLU A 16 -22.17 5.61 -2.47
N ALA A 17 -21.85 5.47 -1.18
CA ALA A 17 -21.84 6.59 -0.25
C ALA A 17 -20.74 7.61 -0.60
N THR A 18 -19.54 7.16 -0.97
CA THR A 18 -18.41 8.03 -1.33
C THR A 18 -18.64 8.77 -2.64
N LEU A 19 -19.18 8.09 -3.66
CA LEU A 19 -19.42 8.68 -4.98
C LEU A 19 -20.78 9.37 -5.10
N ASN A 20 -21.61 9.28 -4.06
CA ASN A 20 -22.99 9.77 -4.05
C ASN A 20 -23.79 9.35 -5.29
N ARG A 21 -23.65 8.08 -5.69
CA ARG A 21 -24.34 7.49 -6.85
C ARG A 21 -24.53 5.99 -6.65
N ASP A 22 -25.54 5.43 -7.29
CA ASP A 22 -25.72 3.98 -7.34
C ASP A 22 -24.65 3.30 -8.21
N ILE A 23 -24.19 2.14 -7.75
CA ILE A 23 -23.21 1.31 -8.45
C ILE A 23 -23.85 -0.04 -8.70
N THR A 24 -23.89 -0.47 -9.96
CA THR A 24 -24.44 -1.79 -10.27
C THR A 24 -23.47 -2.90 -9.86
N VAL A 25 -24.00 -4.10 -9.65
CA VAL A 25 -23.20 -5.28 -9.35
C VAL A 25 -22.20 -5.57 -10.47
N GLU A 26 -22.59 -5.32 -11.72
CA GLU A 26 -21.75 -5.46 -12.90
C GLU A 26 -20.61 -4.46 -12.91
N GLN A 27 -20.87 -3.18 -12.60
CA GLN A 27 -19.84 -2.16 -12.47
C GLN A 27 -18.84 -2.51 -11.38
N LEU A 28 -19.33 -2.96 -10.22
CA LEU A 28 -18.46 -3.38 -9.13
C LEU A 28 -17.61 -4.60 -9.51
N ARG A 29 -18.21 -5.61 -10.12
CA ARG A 29 -17.52 -6.80 -10.61
C ARG A 29 -16.41 -6.44 -11.60
N ASP A 30 -16.74 -5.63 -12.59
CA ASP A 30 -15.82 -5.22 -13.65
C ASP A 30 -14.70 -4.36 -13.06
N ALA A 31 -15.02 -3.48 -12.11
CA ALA A 31 -14.06 -2.70 -11.35
C ALA A 31 -13.10 -3.57 -10.51
N CYS A 32 -13.58 -4.67 -9.93
CA CYS A 32 -12.72 -5.65 -9.24
C CYS A 32 -11.90 -6.52 -10.20
N GLY A 33 -12.16 -6.47 -11.51
CA GLY A 33 -11.52 -7.32 -12.52
C GLY A 33 -11.91 -8.81 -12.38
N VAL A 34 -13.11 -9.09 -11.86
CA VAL A 34 -13.60 -10.45 -11.63
C VAL A 34 -14.45 -10.90 -12.81
N THR A 35 -14.22 -12.09 -13.34
CA THR A 35 -15.05 -12.61 -14.44
C THR A 35 -16.48 -12.93 -13.96
N LYS A 36 -17.45 -12.87 -14.86
CA LYS A 36 -18.85 -13.22 -14.57
C LYS A 36 -18.97 -14.61 -13.91
N GLY A 37 -18.24 -15.61 -14.42
CA GLY A 37 -18.24 -16.97 -13.86
C GLY A 37 -17.69 -17.06 -12.44
N ARG A 38 -16.70 -16.25 -12.08
CA ARG A 38 -16.15 -16.19 -10.70
C ARG A 38 -17.08 -15.40 -9.77
N TRP A 39 -17.73 -14.36 -10.30
CA TRP A 39 -18.65 -13.53 -9.53
C TRP A 39 -19.93 -14.25 -9.14
N TYR A 40 -20.56 -14.98 -10.08
CA TYR A 40 -21.81 -15.73 -9.86
C TYR A 40 -21.57 -17.25 -9.66
N GLY A 41 -20.31 -17.69 -9.57
CA GLY A 41 -19.96 -19.10 -9.36
C GLY A 41 -20.36 -19.62 -7.98
N GLY A 42 -20.00 -20.86 -7.67
CA GLY A 42 -20.55 -21.62 -6.53
C GLY A 42 -20.65 -20.90 -5.17
N ALA A 43 -19.63 -20.13 -4.77
CA ALA A 43 -19.67 -19.32 -3.54
C ALA A 43 -20.03 -17.84 -3.78
N GLY A 44 -19.90 -17.36 -5.02
CA GLY A 44 -20.04 -15.96 -5.42
C GLY A 44 -18.97 -15.05 -4.82
N ARG A 45 -18.11 -14.43 -5.64
CA ARG A 45 -16.97 -13.63 -5.13
C ARG A 45 -17.39 -12.51 -4.17
N ALA A 46 -18.56 -11.90 -4.40
CA ALA A 46 -19.11 -10.85 -3.53
C ALA A 46 -19.43 -11.31 -2.10
N ASN A 47 -19.63 -12.61 -1.89
CA ASN A 47 -19.97 -13.20 -0.59
C ASN A 47 -18.76 -13.84 0.09
N ALA A 48 -17.60 -13.86 -0.57
CA ALA A 48 -16.41 -14.50 -0.04
C ALA A 48 -15.89 -13.73 1.18
N ASP A 49 -15.39 -14.45 2.18
CA ASP A 49 -14.98 -13.86 3.46
C ASP A 49 -13.74 -12.96 3.33
N ASP A 50 -12.91 -13.24 2.33
CA ASP A 50 -11.72 -12.47 1.99
C ASP A 50 -12.01 -11.32 1.02
N PHE A 51 -13.27 -11.16 0.55
CA PHE A 51 -13.64 -10.13 -0.39
C PHE A 51 -13.94 -8.79 0.29
N PRO A 52 -13.49 -7.66 -0.29
CA PRO A 52 -12.48 -7.57 -1.35
C PRO A 52 -11.06 -7.83 -0.79
N ASP A 53 -10.19 -8.41 -1.63
CA ASP A 53 -8.75 -8.47 -1.34
C ASP A 53 -8.03 -7.15 -1.71
N ALA A 54 -6.72 -7.05 -1.43
CA ALA A 54 -5.93 -5.84 -1.69
C ALA A 54 -5.85 -5.47 -3.18
N GLU A 55 -5.80 -6.45 -4.07
CA GLU A 55 -5.72 -6.22 -5.51
C GLU A 55 -7.09 -5.83 -6.08
N GLU A 56 -8.15 -6.48 -5.63
CA GLU A 56 -9.54 -6.14 -5.98
C GLU A 56 -9.90 -4.73 -5.50
N ALA A 57 -9.53 -4.36 -4.27
CA ALA A 57 -9.68 -3.01 -3.76
C ALA A 57 -8.87 -2.00 -4.59
N ARG A 58 -7.62 -2.32 -4.94
CA ARG A 58 -6.78 -1.46 -5.79
C ARG A 58 -7.42 -1.21 -7.15
N ARG A 59 -7.91 -2.25 -7.81
CA ARG A 59 -8.58 -2.14 -9.12
C ARG A 59 -9.89 -1.39 -9.03
N ALA A 60 -10.70 -1.68 -7.99
CA ALA A 60 -11.96 -0.97 -7.76
C ALA A 60 -11.71 0.52 -7.57
N ALA A 61 -10.77 0.90 -6.70
CA ALA A 61 -10.40 2.29 -6.51
C ALA A 61 -9.99 2.97 -7.82
N HIS A 62 -9.12 2.32 -8.60
CA HIS A 62 -8.69 2.85 -9.89
C HIS A 62 -9.85 3.04 -10.87
N ALA A 63 -10.75 2.06 -10.99
CA ALA A 63 -11.91 2.13 -11.89
C ALA A 63 -12.91 3.24 -11.49
N PHE A 64 -13.00 3.54 -10.20
CA PHE A 64 -13.87 4.60 -9.67
C PHE A 64 -13.16 5.96 -9.51
N GLY A 65 -11.87 6.06 -9.85
CA GLY A 65 -11.10 7.31 -9.72
C GLY A 65 -10.78 7.69 -8.27
N LEU A 66 -10.71 6.71 -7.37
CA LEU A 66 -10.41 6.87 -5.95
C LEU A 66 -8.96 6.48 -5.63
N SER A 67 -8.46 6.93 -4.48
CA SER A 67 -7.17 6.48 -3.96
C SER A 67 -7.25 5.02 -3.51
N ALA A 68 -6.42 4.17 -4.12
CA ALA A 68 -6.29 2.76 -3.73
C ALA A 68 -5.85 2.61 -2.27
N THR A 69 -4.99 3.51 -1.80
CA THR A 69 -4.50 3.50 -0.41
C THR A 69 -5.63 3.82 0.56
N TRP A 70 -6.43 4.86 0.27
CA TRP A 70 -7.57 5.23 1.10
C TRP A 70 -8.58 4.08 1.22
N LEU A 71 -8.93 3.46 0.08
CA LEU A 71 -9.90 2.36 0.09
C LEU A 71 -9.37 1.13 0.86
N GLN A 72 -8.08 0.81 0.72
CA GLN A 72 -7.47 -0.29 1.48
C GLN A 72 -7.44 -0.02 2.99
N VAL A 73 -7.18 1.22 3.41
CA VAL A 73 -7.25 1.60 4.84
C VAL A 73 -8.69 1.50 5.35
N GLU A 74 -9.65 2.03 4.60
CA GLU A 74 -11.07 2.05 4.98
C GLU A 74 -11.63 0.62 5.15
N LEU A 75 -11.16 -0.33 4.34
CA LEU A 75 -11.53 -1.75 4.40
C LEU A 75 -10.70 -2.57 5.40
N GLY A 76 -9.76 -1.94 6.12
CA GLY A 76 -8.86 -2.62 7.06
C GLY A 76 -7.91 -3.61 6.41
N LEU A 77 -7.57 -3.41 5.12
CA LEU A 77 -6.61 -4.23 4.38
C LEU A 77 -5.16 -3.84 4.71
N ILE A 78 -4.94 -2.55 4.98
CA ILE A 78 -3.69 -1.98 5.45
C ILE A 78 -3.99 -0.96 6.54
N THR A 79 -3.02 -0.66 7.39
CA THR A 79 -3.16 0.34 8.45
C THR A 79 -2.59 1.70 8.01
N PRO A 80 -3.04 2.83 8.59
CA PRO A 80 -2.41 4.13 8.38
C PRO A 80 -0.91 4.12 8.72
N GLU A 81 -0.50 3.31 9.69
CA GLU A 81 0.88 3.09 10.07
C GLU A 81 1.67 2.40 8.95
N ASP A 82 1.09 1.38 8.30
CA ASP A 82 1.71 0.73 7.13
C ASP A 82 1.89 1.73 5.97
N VAL A 83 0.92 2.63 5.78
CA VAL A 83 1.01 3.71 4.79
C VAL A 83 2.09 4.71 5.16
N HIS A 84 2.17 5.11 6.44
CA HIS A 84 3.18 6.02 6.93
C HIS A 84 4.59 5.40 6.84
N ALA A 85 4.75 4.10 7.11
CA ALA A 85 6.00 3.39 6.94
C ALA A 85 6.42 3.36 5.46
N ALA A 86 5.51 2.99 4.56
CA ALA A 86 5.77 2.96 3.12
C ALA A 86 6.14 4.33 2.53
N LEU A 87 5.57 5.42 3.07
CA LEU A 87 5.88 6.80 2.65
C LEU A 87 7.11 7.38 3.39
N GLY A 88 7.30 7.01 4.66
CA GLY A 88 8.32 7.51 5.58
C GLY A 88 9.70 6.89 5.34
N ASP A 89 9.76 5.62 4.90
CA ASP A 89 11.00 5.00 4.42
C ASP A 89 11.53 5.68 3.13
N GLY A 90 10.71 6.51 2.48
CA GLY A 90 11.10 7.40 1.39
C GLY A 90 11.95 8.61 1.82
N GLN A 91 12.17 8.84 3.12
CA GLN A 91 13.05 9.91 3.64
C GLN A 91 14.34 9.39 4.31
N SER A 92 14.86 8.23 3.87
CA SER A 92 16.32 8.02 3.88
C SER A 92 16.85 7.82 2.46
N LEU A 93 16.47 8.73 1.57
CA LEU A 93 17.32 9.11 0.46
C LEU A 93 18.36 10.08 1.01
N ASP A 94 19.35 9.55 1.71
CA ASP A 94 20.59 10.28 1.96
C ASP A 94 21.52 9.97 0.76
N PRO A 95 21.47 10.74 -0.35
CA PRO A 95 22.40 10.55 -1.48
C PRO A 95 23.86 10.79 -1.07
N PHE A 96 24.08 11.28 0.16
CA PHE A 96 25.37 11.59 0.75
C PHE A 96 25.74 10.69 1.92
N ARG A 97 25.33 9.41 1.91
CA ARG A 97 26.18 8.39 2.55
C ARG A 97 27.46 8.23 1.72
N ALA A 98 28.26 9.29 1.77
CA ALA A 98 29.63 9.35 1.31
C ALA A 98 30.29 8.10 1.87
N THR A 99 30.72 7.25 0.96
CA THR A 99 31.80 6.32 1.24
C THR A 99 32.98 7.19 1.66
N THR A 100 33.05 7.54 2.94
CA THR A 100 34.27 8.09 3.52
C THR A 100 35.23 6.92 3.50
N ARG A 101 35.87 6.74 2.35
CA ARG A 101 37.15 6.06 2.22
C ARG A 101 38.01 6.66 3.32
N GLN A 102 38.19 5.87 4.37
CA GLN A 102 39.09 6.12 5.47
C GLN A 102 40.49 6.16 4.87
N ARG A 103 40.89 7.33 4.35
CA ARG A 103 42.29 7.63 4.10
C ARG A 103 42.88 7.79 5.49
N VAL A 104 43.38 6.68 6.02
CA VAL A 104 44.24 6.66 7.20
C VAL A 104 45.46 7.50 6.83
N LEU A 105 45.39 8.80 7.13
CA LEU A 105 46.58 9.62 7.27
C LEU A 105 47.15 9.21 8.62
N MET A 106 48.14 8.32 8.61
CA MET A 106 48.98 8.12 9.79
C MET A 106 49.81 9.40 9.94
N PRO A 107 49.72 10.15 11.05
CA PRO A 107 50.79 11.07 11.39
C PRO A 107 51.94 10.22 11.91
N ASN A 108 53.04 10.13 11.16
CA ASN A 108 54.27 9.57 11.72
C ASN A 108 54.94 10.67 12.57
N PRO A 109 55.12 10.47 13.88
CA PRO A 109 55.72 11.48 14.74
C PRO A 109 57.25 11.44 14.62
N THR A 110 57.79 12.64 14.46
CA THR A 110 59.01 13.14 15.11
C THR A 110 60.33 12.45 14.76
N ALA A 111 61.13 13.19 14.01
CA ALA A 111 62.58 13.07 14.01
C ALA A 111 63.13 13.40 15.40
N GLU A 112 63.75 12.44 16.08
CA GLU A 112 64.76 12.70 17.10
C GLU A 112 65.85 11.60 17.06
N GLY A 113 67.10 12.04 16.90
CA GLY A 113 68.22 11.48 17.66
C GLY A 113 69.18 10.50 16.98
N SER A 114 70.35 11.05 16.62
CA SER A 114 71.67 10.61 17.13
C SER A 114 72.55 9.59 16.37
N GLY A 115 73.84 9.96 16.30
CA GLY A 115 75.02 9.11 16.11
C GLY A 115 75.59 9.21 14.70
N GLY A 116 76.83 9.63 14.46
CA GLY A 116 78.01 9.88 15.29
C GLY A 116 79.20 10.03 14.35
#